data_AF-A0A7N2R7J8-F1
#
_entry.id   AF-A0A7N2R7J8-F1
#
_cell.length_a   1.000
_cell.length_b   1.000
_cell.length_c   1.000
_cell.angle_alpha   90.00
_cell.angle_beta   90.00
_cell.angle_gamma   90.00
#
_symmetry.space_group_name_H-M   'P 1'
#
loop_
_entity.id
_entity.type
_entity.pdbx_description
1 polymer ?
#
loop_
_entity_poly.entity_id
_entity_poly.type
_entity_poly.pdbx_seq_one_letter_code
_entity_poly.pdbx_strand_id
1 'polypeptide(L)'
;MYYGHPGFERDFYCCLFDYQSEGEFQSSWSSLLEQYNLRENPWLQNIQILRSKWSYLFCKMTFCAGINSNQGLECNANVFQNAKSEAMMLWEYVLKYEKAAEHQRREELHEDFCCSASEPELFLSSRMEKQAASVYTPTMFNIFRLELIKSMSVPLKRMAKTGSIVTYKTKGENTESSVEFNSQDSTITCSCKKFESVGILCAHALKVLNIRNIFQIAPQYILKRWTKSAKNGVVEGDYNDEEIADNSESLCRSKFMHKALNFITKSVAVKKTRKIAERYLDNALNEVNDELKKGNEHRNTKDAEVNHEGVKNTSSVACVDWQEKVEKDLYLNQGETSKGTMEFQIQKKRKNEVREKINPPSSSMSLP
;
A
#
# COMPACT_ATOMS: atom_id res chain seq x y z
N MET A 1 5.60 16.01 37.81
CA MET A 1 4.96 14.93 37.02
C MET A 1 3.47 15.22 36.94
N TYR A 2 2.99 15.70 35.80
CA TYR A 2 1.59 16.11 35.56
C TYR A 2 0.62 14.92 35.34
N TYR A 3 1.17 13.72 35.15
CA TYR A 3 0.41 12.44 35.16
C TYR A 3 -0.28 12.14 36.51
N GLY A 4 -0.02 12.94 37.56
CA GLY A 4 -0.67 12.80 38.87
C GLY A 4 -1.98 13.58 39.03
N HIS A 5 -2.38 14.40 38.06
CA HIS A 5 -3.63 15.18 38.15
C HIS A 5 -4.82 14.38 37.58
N PRO A 6 -5.82 14.02 38.39
CA PRO A 6 -6.99 13.31 37.90
C PRO A 6 -7.74 14.21 36.92
N GLY A 7 -7.81 13.79 35.65
CA GLY A 7 -8.48 14.51 34.56
C GLY A 7 -7.58 15.06 33.46
N PHE A 8 -6.28 15.27 33.72
CA PHE A 8 -5.37 15.83 32.70
C PHE A 8 -5.30 14.94 31.47
N GLU A 9 -5.14 13.65 31.68
CA GLU A 9 -5.08 12.66 30.60
C GLU A 9 -6.34 12.73 29.73
N ARG A 10 -7.53 12.69 30.34
CA ARG A 10 -8.80 12.78 29.62
C ARG A 10 -8.90 14.08 28.82
N ASP A 11 -8.64 15.23 29.45
CA ASP A 11 -8.80 16.53 28.81
C ASP A 11 -7.75 16.72 27.68
N PHE A 12 -6.56 16.13 27.83
CA PHE A 12 -5.53 16.06 26.80
C PHE A 12 -5.93 15.13 25.64
N TYR A 13 -6.51 13.96 25.93
CA TYR A 13 -7.06 13.04 24.93
C TYR A 13 -8.19 13.69 24.12
N CYS A 14 -9.08 14.44 24.77
CA CYS A 14 -10.10 15.22 24.07
C CYS A 14 -9.46 16.23 23.10
N CYS A 15 -8.35 16.88 23.49
CA CYS A 15 -7.58 17.75 22.60
C CYS A 15 -6.94 17.04 21.42
N LEU A 16 -6.59 15.77 21.58
CA LEU A 16 -6.00 14.97 20.52
C LEU A 16 -7.03 14.52 19.48
N PHE A 17 -8.26 14.18 19.88
CA PHE A 17 -9.18 13.39 19.04
C PHE A 17 -10.55 14.01 18.75
N ASP A 18 -11.06 14.90 19.61
CA ASP A 18 -12.49 15.27 19.56
C ASP A 18 -12.79 16.50 18.69
N TYR A 19 -11.80 17.37 18.44
CA TYR A 19 -12.05 18.63 17.75
C TYR A 19 -12.07 18.50 16.22
N GLN A 20 -13.02 19.21 15.59
CA GLN A 20 -13.25 19.21 14.13
C GLN A 20 -12.85 20.52 13.46
N SER A 21 -12.50 21.55 14.24
CA SER A 21 -12.03 22.85 13.73
C SER A 21 -10.78 23.34 14.47
N GLU A 22 -9.96 24.14 13.79
CA GLU A 22 -8.74 24.70 14.39
C GLU A 22 -9.07 25.67 15.53
N GLY A 23 -10.19 26.40 15.42
CA GLY A 23 -10.65 27.31 16.47
C GLY A 23 -11.03 26.60 17.77
N GLU A 24 -11.79 25.49 17.67
CA GLU A 24 -12.13 24.65 18.84
C GLU A 24 -10.88 24.03 19.46
N PHE A 25 -9.98 23.48 18.63
CA PHE A 25 -8.71 22.93 19.11
C PHE A 25 -7.87 23.97 19.85
N GLN A 26 -7.69 25.16 19.26
CA GLN A 26 -6.87 26.22 19.86
C GLN A 26 -7.47 26.72 21.18
N SER A 27 -8.79 26.86 21.23
CA SER A 27 -9.51 27.31 22.43
C SER A 27 -9.36 26.29 23.55
N SER A 28 -9.63 25.02 23.28
CA SER A 28 -9.53 23.96 24.28
C SER A 28 -8.10 23.65 24.71
N TRP A 29 -7.13 23.72 23.80
CA TRP A 29 -5.71 23.62 24.14
C TRP A 29 -5.29 24.74 25.08
N SER A 30 -5.74 25.97 24.82
CA SER A 30 -5.47 27.12 25.69
C SER A 30 -6.10 26.93 27.08
N SER A 31 -7.35 26.47 27.15
CA SER A 31 -8.03 26.15 28.41
C SER A 31 -7.31 25.04 29.19
N LEU A 32 -6.81 24.00 28.51
CA LEU A 32 -6.02 22.93 29.14
C LEU A 32 -4.71 23.48 29.72
N LEU A 33 -3.98 24.32 28.99
CA LEU A 33 -2.76 24.92 29.50
C LEU A 33 -3.01 25.85 30.70
N GLU A 34 -4.14 26.55 30.73
CA GLU A 34 -4.55 27.40 31.85
C GLU A 34 -4.96 26.58 33.08
N GLN A 35 -5.85 25.60 32.91
CA GLN A 35 -6.40 24.77 33.99
C GLN A 35 -5.31 24.05 34.79
N TYR A 36 -4.23 23.66 34.12
CA TYR A 36 -3.12 22.93 34.74
C TYR A 36 -1.87 23.78 34.98
N ASN A 37 -1.93 25.10 34.75
CA ASN A 37 -0.80 26.03 34.86
C ASN A 37 0.45 25.60 34.05
N LEU A 38 0.25 25.17 32.81
CA LEU A 38 1.27 24.58 31.94
C LEU A 38 1.75 25.51 30.81
N ARG A 39 1.32 26.78 30.80
CA ARG A 39 1.67 27.74 29.73
C ARG A 39 3.17 27.91 29.50
N GLU A 40 3.98 27.82 30.56
CA GLU A 40 5.45 27.99 30.49
C GLU A 40 6.19 26.67 30.24
N ASN A 41 5.48 25.55 30.08
CA ASN A 41 6.13 24.25 29.88
C ASN A 41 6.76 24.17 28.46
N PRO A 42 8.10 24.07 28.34
CA PRO A 42 8.76 24.10 27.03
C PRO A 42 8.39 22.92 26.13
N TRP A 43 8.10 21.76 26.72
CA TRP A 43 7.70 20.57 25.97
C TRP A 43 6.30 20.73 25.36
N LEU A 44 5.32 21.25 26.12
CA LEU A 44 3.97 21.52 25.59
C LEU A 44 3.96 22.65 24.56
N GLN A 45 4.80 23.68 24.73
CA GLN A 45 4.99 24.70 23.71
C GLN A 45 5.55 24.10 22.41
N ASN A 46 6.59 23.27 22.49
CA ASN A 46 7.15 22.58 21.33
C ASN A 46 6.13 21.64 20.67
N ILE A 47 5.35 20.91 21.46
CA ILE A 47 4.26 20.07 20.94
C ILE A 47 3.22 20.91 20.21
N GLN A 48 2.81 22.07 20.75
CA GLN A 48 1.86 22.95 20.08
C GLN A 48 2.41 23.54 18.77
N ILE A 49 3.70 23.83 18.70
CA ILE A 49 4.37 24.24 17.45
C ILE A 49 4.30 23.11 16.41
N LEU A 50 4.51 21.86 16.85
CA LEU A 50 4.49 20.68 15.99
C LEU A 50 3.08 20.10 15.75
N ARG A 51 2.01 20.80 16.16
CA ARG A 51 0.62 20.29 16.11
C ARG A 51 0.18 19.77 14.75
N SER A 52 0.67 20.36 13.65
CA SER A 52 0.37 19.89 12.29
C SER A 52 0.89 18.48 12.00
N LYS A 53 1.85 17.97 12.77
CA LYS A 53 2.47 16.66 12.58
C LYS A 53 1.83 15.53 13.40
N TRP A 54 1.13 15.85 14.50
CA TRP A 54 0.59 14.82 15.42
C TRP A 54 -0.90 14.98 15.74
N SER A 55 -1.46 16.19 15.64
CA SER A 55 -2.87 16.41 15.98
C SER A 55 -3.76 15.80 14.91
N TYR A 56 -4.76 15.01 15.36
CA TYR A 56 -5.69 14.32 14.50
C TYR A 56 -6.43 15.26 13.53
N LEU A 57 -6.75 16.48 13.99
CA LEU A 57 -7.40 17.51 13.18
C LEU A 57 -6.59 17.86 11.93
N PHE A 58 -5.28 18.02 12.07
CA PHE A 58 -4.40 18.37 10.96
C PHE A 58 -4.01 17.12 10.15
N CYS A 59 -3.82 15.97 10.80
CA CYS A 59 -3.58 14.70 10.12
C CYS A 59 -4.74 14.30 9.19
N LYS A 60 -5.99 14.66 9.51
CA LYS A 60 -7.16 14.47 8.63
C LYS A 60 -7.01 15.12 7.26
N MET A 61 -6.25 16.20 7.16
CA MET A 61 -6.01 16.92 5.91
C MET A 61 -4.87 16.31 5.08
N THR A 62 -4.11 15.38 5.66
CA THR A 62 -2.97 14.72 5.03
C THR A 62 -3.35 13.32 4.58
N PHE A 63 -3.03 12.99 3.34
CA PHE A 63 -3.25 11.65 2.82
C PHE A 63 -2.38 10.64 3.57
N CYS A 64 -3.01 9.74 4.31
CA CYS A 64 -2.38 8.67 5.08
C CYS A 64 -2.82 7.27 4.63
N ALA A 65 -3.65 7.14 3.59
CA ALA A 65 -4.12 5.86 3.09
C ALA A 65 -4.84 4.99 4.14
N GLY A 66 -5.43 5.61 5.17
CA GLY A 66 -6.03 4.91 6.31
C GLY A 66 -5.01 4.36 7.32
N ILE A 67 -3.71 4.61 7.11
CA ILE A 67 -2.64 4.34 8.08
C ILE A 67 -2.69 5.46 9.11
N ASN A 68 -3.55 5.30 10.13
CA ASN A 68 -3.56 6.24 11.26
C ASN A 68 -2.22 6.12 11.98
N SER A 69 -1.54 7.23 12.27
CA SER A 69 -0.25 7.27 12.98
C SER A 69 -0.25 6.52 14.32
N ASN A 70 -1.42 6.35 14.94
CA ASN A 70 -1.59 5.59 16.18
C ASN A 70 -1.58 4.06 15.97
N GLN A 71 -1.81 3.59 14.75
CA GLN A 71 -1.69 2.19 14.32
C GLN A 71 -0.47 1.97 13.41
N GLY A 72 0.14 3.02 12.87
CA GLY A 72 1.23 2.97 11.90
C GLY A 72 2.56 2.44 12.46
N LEU A 73 2.79 2.62 13.77
CA LEU A 73 3.87 1.94 14.50
C LEU A 73 3.57 0.47 14.78
N GLU A 74 2.35 -0.01 14.51
CA GLU A 74 1.98 -1.41 14.69
C GLU A 74 1.86 -2.16 13.35
N CYS A 75 1.41 -1.53 12.26
CA CYS A 75 1.12 -2.27 11.02
C CYS A 75 2.36 -2.64 10.18
N ASN A 76 3.27 -1.68 9.90
CA ASN A 76 4.49 -1.95 9.12
C ASN A 76 5.65 -2.37 10.01
N ALA A 77 5.67 -1.83 11.22
CA ALA A 77 6.63 -2.19 12.24
C ALA A 77 6.42 -3.65 12.66
N ASN A 78 5.21 -4.17 12.91
CA ASN A 78 5.07 -5.59 13.29
C ASN A 78 5.57 -6.58 12.24
N VAL A 79 5.38 -6.32 10.93
CA VAL A 79 5.80 -7.27 9.87
C VAL A 79 7.32 -7.51 9.89
N PHE A 80 8.11 -6.47 10.19
CA PHE A 80 9.58 -6.56 10.21
C PHE A 80 10.21 -6.48 11.62
N GLN A 81 9.47 -6.03 12.64
CA GLN A 81 9.93 -5.90 14.03
C GLN A 81 9.55 -7.08 14.90
N ASN A 82 8.55 -7.89 14.54
CA ASN A 82 8.29 -9.19 15.22
C ASN A 82 9.48 -10.17 15.10
N ALA A 83 10.51 -9.81 14.31
CA ALA A 83 11.75 -10.53 14.18
C ALA A 83 12.83 -10.11 15.20
N LYS A 84 12.70 -8.99 15.91
CA LYS A 84 13.75 -8.52 16.83
C LYS A 84 13.61 -9.19 18.20
N SER A 85 14.51 -10.14 18.47
CA SER A 85 14.87 -10.52 19.84
C SER A 85 16.12 -9.76 20.22
N GLU A 86 16.22 -9.32 21.48
CA GLU A 86 17.36 -8.56 22.01
C GLU A 86 18.71 -9.32 21.87
N ALA A 87 18.64 -10.65 21.70
CA ALA A 87 19.79 -11.54 21.52
C ALA A 87 20.11 -11.92 20.05
N MET A 88 19.43 -11.33 19.06
CA MET A 88 19.56 -11.73 17.65
C MET A 88 20.83 -11.17 16.98
N MET A 89 21.56 -12.01 16.25
CA MET A 89 22.68 -11.58 15.42
C MET A 89 22.20 -10.91 14.11
N LEU A 90 22.99 -10.00 13.55
CA LEU A 90 22.64 -9.26 12.33
C LEU A 90 22.28 -10.18 11.15
N TRP A 91 23.02 -11.26 10.95
CA TRP A 91 22.77 -12.20 9.84
C TRP A 91 21.43 -12.94 10.01
N GLU A 92 21.02 -13.25 11.24
CA GLU A 92 19.72 -13.88 11.54
C GLU A 92 18.57 -12.90 11.24
N TYR A 93 18.78 -11.62 11.56
CA TYR A 93 17.82 -10.56 11.21
C TYR A 93 17.67 -10.42 9.70
N VAL A 94 18.79 -10.41 8.94
CA VAL A 94 18.75 -10.34 7.47
C VAL A 94 17.97 -11.52 6.90
N LEU A 95 18.24 -12.75 7.36
CA LEU A 95 17.52 -13.94 6.87
C LEU A 95 16.01 -13.88 7.20
N LYS A 96 15.63 -13.40 8.38
CA LYS A 96 14.21 -13.22 8.74
C LYS A 96 13.55 -12.12 7.93
N TYR A 97 14.26 -11.02 7.69
CA TYR A 97 13.80 -9.92 6.85
C TYR A 97 13.54 -10.39 5.42
N GLU A 98 14.46 -11.16 4.83
CA GLU A 98 14.31 -11.71 3.49
C GLU A 98 13.07 -12.62 3.38
N LYS A 99 12.85 -13.50 4.38
CA LYS A 99 11.65 -14.35 4.44
C LYS A 99 10.36 -13.53 4.58
N ALA A 100 10.35 -12.49 5.40
CA ALA A 100 9.21 -11.59 5.54
C ALA A 100 8.92 -10.84 4.23
N ALA A 101 9.96 -10.35 3.56
CA ALA A 101 9.85 -9.69 2.27
C ALA A 101 9.37 -10.62 1.16
N GLU A 102 9.84 -11.88 1.14
CA GLU A 102 9.35 -12.90 0.21
C GLU A 102 7.87 -13.22 0.47
N HIS A 103 7.47 -13.37 1.73
CA HIS A 103 6.07 -13.57 2.08
C HIS A 103 5.21 -12.41 1.59
N GLN A 104 5.60 -11.16 1.85
CA GLN A 104 4.88 -9.98 1.38
C GLN A 104 4.75 -9.94 -0.15
N ARG A 105 5.82 -10.28 -0.90
CA ARG A 105 5.76 -10.38 -2.37
C ARG A 105 4.81 -11.47 -2.85
N ARG A 106 4.74 -12.61 -2.16
CA ARG A 106 3.80 -13.69 -2.48
C ARG A 106 2.35 -13.28 -2.21
N GLU A 107 2.07 -12.61 -1.09
CA GLU A 107 0.73 -12.10 -0.79
C GLU A 107 0.31 -11.03 -1.80
N GLU A 108 1.20 -10.10 -2.14
CA GLU A 108 0.95 -9.09 -3.19
C GLU A 108 0.62 -9.75 -4.53
N LEU A 109 1.36 -10.79 -4.92
CA LEU A 109 1.09 -11.53 -6.16
C LEU A 109 -0.25 -12.28 -6.11
N HIS A 110 -0.61 -12.84 -4.96
CA HIS A 110 -1.89 -13.48 -4.76
C HIS A 110 -3.05 -12.48 -4.88
N GLU A 111 -2.93 -11.32 -4.27
CA GLU A 111 -3.90 -10.23 -4.37
C GLU A 111 -4.02 -9.70 -5.81
N ASP A 112 -2.90 -9.52 -6.52
CA ASP A 112 -2.89 -9.15 -7.95
C ASP A 112 -3.67 -10.18 -8.79
N PHE A 113 -3.45 -11.48 -8.52
CA PHE A 113 -4.17 -12.56 -9.18
C PHE A 113 -5.67 -12.49 -8.86
N CYS A 114 -6.06 -12.42 -7.59
CA CYS A 114 -7.45 -12.34 -7.15
C CYS A 114 -8.18 -11.13 -7.76
N CYS A 115 -7.50 -9.98 -7.81
CA CYS A 115 -7.98 -8.75 -8.44
C CYS A 115 -8.30 -8.91 -9.93
N SER A 116 -7.52 -9.73 -10.64
CA SER A 116 -7.72 -10.03 -12.07
C SER A 116 -8.72 -11.15 -12.35
N ALA A 117 -8.84 -12.12 -11.44
CA ALA A 117 -9.57 -13.37 -11.67
C ALA A 117 -11.01 -13.33 -11.15
N SER A 118 -11.32 -12.46 -10.18
CA SER A 118 -12.61 -12.44 -9.49
C SER A 118 -13.42 -11.21 -9.84
N GLU A 119 -14.69 -11.42 -10.21
CA GLU A 119 -15.67 -10.35 -10.26
C GLU A 119 -16.29 -10.18 -8.85
N PRO A 120 -16.33 -8.96 -8.31
CA PRO A 120 -16.91 -8.72 -7.00
C PRO A 120 -18.43 -8.88 -7.04
N GLU A 121 -18.98 -9.51 -6.00
CA GLU A 121 -20.42 -9.61 -5.81
C GLU A 121 -21.03 -8.23 -5.52
N LEU A 122 -22.05 -7.87 -6.29
CA LEU A 122 -22.77 -6.61 -6.16
C LEU A 122 -24.00 -6.80 -5.27
N PHE A 123 -24.12 -6.00 -4.22
CA PHE A 123 -25.24 -6.12 -3.28
C PHE A 123 -26.36 -5.12 -3.55
N LEU A 124 -26.01 -3.86 -3.82
CA LEU A 124 -26.99 -2.82 -4.12
C LEU A 124 -27.36 -2.81 -5.60
N SER A 125 -26.52 -3.40 -6.45
CA SER A 125 -26.63 -3.39 -7.92
C SER A 125 -26.76 -1.99 -8.53
N SER A 126 -26.32 -0.96 -7.80
CA SER A 126 -26.40 0.45 -8.20
C SER A 126 -25.35 0.79 -9.27
N ARG A 127 -25.58 1.85 -10.05
CA ARG A 127 -24.60 2.32 -11.05
C ARG A 127 -23.25 2.69 -10.41
N MET A 128 -23.29 3.31 -9.24
CA MET A 128 -22.10 3.73 -8.51
C MET A 128 -21.32 2.53 -7.97
N GLU A 129 -21.99 1.52 -7.43
CA GLU A 129 -21.36 0.28 -6.97
C GLU A 129 -20.71 -0.48 -8.13
N LYS A 130 -21.39 -0.58 -9.28
CA LYS A 130 -20.85 -1.19 -10.51
C LYS A 130 -19.59 -0.46 -11.00
N GLN A 131 -19.62 0.88 -11.02
CA GLN A 131 -18.46 1.67 -11.39
C GLN A 131 -17.29 1.41 -10.43
N ALA A 132 -17.53 1.48 -9.11
CA ALA A 132 -16.53 1.22 -8.09
C ALA A 132 -15.92 -0.19 -8.22
N ALA A 133 -16.74 -1.21 -8.44
CA ALA A 133 -16.33 -2.60 -8.65
C ALA A 133 -15.41 -2.79 -9.88
N SER A 134 -15.68 -2.02 -10.95
CA SER A 134 -14.88 -2.08 -12.17
C SER A 134 -13.51 -1.41 -12.02
N VAL A 135 -13.40 -0.39 -11.17
CA VAL A 135 -12.22 0.47 -11.08
C VAL A 135 -11.31 0.12 -9.91
N TYR A 136 -11.85 -0.11 -8.71
CA TYR A 136 -11.08 -0.31 -7.49
C TYR A 136 -10.54 -1.73 -7.34
N THR A 137 -9.43 -1.89 -6.61
CA THR A 137 -8.99 -3.20 -6.11
C THR A 137 -10.06 -3.82 -5.19
N PRO A 138 -10.11 -5.15 -5.02
CA PRO A 138 -11.13 -5.82 -4.19
C PRO A 138 -11.24 -5.24 -2.78
N THR A 139 -10.11 -5.02 -2.11
CA THR A 139 -10.05 -4.41 -0.77
C THR A 139 -10.65 -3.01 -0.75
N MET A 140 -10.28 -2.16 -1.71
CA MET A 140 -10.78 -0.79 -1.78
C MET A 140 -12.26 -0.74 -2.17
N PHE A 141 -12.71 -1.64 -3.04
CA PHE A 141 -14.13 -1.80 -3.36
C PHE A 141 -14.95 -2.15 -2.12
N ASN A 142 -14.47 -3.07 -1.27
CA ASN A 142 -15.18 -3.44 -0.04
C ASN A 142 -15.29 -2.25 0.93
N ILE A 143 -14.22 -1.48 1.11
CA ILE A 143 -14.24 -0.25 1.92
C ILE A 143 -15.27 0.74 1.36
N PHE A 144 -15.25 0.98 0.04
CA PHE A 144 -16.20 1.85 -0.62
C PHE A 144 -17.65 1.35 -0.46
N ARG A 145 -17.90 0.05 -0.64
CA ARG A 145 -19.22 -0.57 -0.50
C ARG A 145 -19.77 -0.39 0.91
N LEU A 146 -18.95 -0.53 1.94
CA LEU A 146 -19.35 -0.25 3.32
C LEU A 146 -19.77 1.21 3.51
N GLU A 147 -19.02 2.16 2.94
CA GLU A 147 -19.41 3.59 3.00
C GLU A 147 -20.70 3.87 2.20
N LEU A 148 -20.88 3.22 1.05
CA LEU A 148 -22.09 3.33 0.25
C LEU A 148 -23.31 2.80 1.00
N ILE A 149 -23.19 1.65 1.69
CA ILE A 149 -24.26 1.10 2.52
C ILE A 149 -24.56 2.04 3.70
N LYS A 150 -23.54 2.50 4.41
CA LYS A 150 -23.70 3.46 5.51
C LYS A 150 -24.39 4.73 5.07
N SER A 151 -24.14 5.21 3.85
CA SER A 151 -24.77 6.43 3.32
C SER A 151 -26.30 6.38 3.32
N MET A 152 -26.89 5.18 3.22
CA MET A 152 -28.35 5.01 3.23
C MET A 152 -28.96 5.48 4.55
N SER A 153 -28.27 5.25 5.67
CA SER A 153 -28.73 5.57 7.03
C SER A 153 -28.28 6.94 7.54
N VAL A 154 -27.54 7.72 6.75
CA VAL A 154 -27.09 9.06 7.16
C VAL A 154 -28.26 10.06 7.13
N PRO A 155 -28.66 10.65 8.26
CA PRO A 155 -29.64 11.73 8.28
C PRO A 155 -28.98 13.02 7.76
N LEU A 156 -29.70 13.77 6.94
CA LEU A 156 -29.11 14.91 6.25
C LEU A 156 -30.09 16.07 6.12
N LYS A 157 -29.66 17.25 6.57
CA LYS A 157 -30.41 18.50 6.54
C LYS A 157 -29.71 19.48 5.60
N ARG A 158 -30.41 19.96 4.57
CA ARG A 158 -29.93 21.07 3.74
C ARG A 158 -29.97 22.35 4.56
N MET A 159 -28.87 23.10 4.56
CA MET A 159 -28.76 24.35 5.31
C MET A 159 -28.99 25.55 4.40
N ALA A 160 -27.94 26.03 3.75
CA ALA A 160 -27.96 27.23 2.93
C ALA A 160 -27.26 26.97 1.59
N LYS A 161 -27.59 27.81 0.60
CA LYS A 161 -26.91 27.88 -0.69
C LYS A 161 -26.20 29.23 -0.76
N THR A 162 -24.89 29.21 -0.97
CA THR A 162 -24.05 30.39 -1.13
C THR A 162 -23.43 30.32 -2.51
N GLY A 163 -23.96 31.11 -3.46
CA GLY A 163 -23.54 31.03 -4.87
C GLY A 163 -23.80 29.64 -5.47
N SER A 164 -22.73 28.98 -5.93
CA SER A 164 -22.74 27.62 -6.49
C SER A 164 -22.66 26.52 -5.44
N ILE A 165 -22.36 26.85 -4.19
CA ILE A 165 -22.12 25.89 -3.10
C ILE A 165 -23.40 25.68 -2.31
N VAL A 166 -23.75 24.41 -2.07
CA VAL A 166 -24.85 24.01 -1.19
C VAL A 166 -24.26 23.25 -0.01
N THR A 167 -24.56 23.71 1.20
CA THR A 167 -24.09 23.09 2.44
C THR A 167 -25.19 22.22 3.05
N TYR A 168 -24.80 21.02 3.45
CA TYR A 168 -25.61 20.03 4.14
C TYR A 168 -25.00 19.72 5.50
N LYS A 169 -25.83 19.47 6.50
CA LYS A 169 -25.40 18.99 7.82
C LYS A 169 -26.01 17.64 8.13
N THR A 170 -25.23 16.79 8.78
CA THR A 170 -25.64 15.46 9.23
C THR A 170 -25.47 15.40 10.74
N LYS A 171 -26.55 15.13 11.48
CA LYS A 171 -26.46 14.83 12.92
C LYS A 171 -26.14 13.34 13.07
N GLY A 172 -24.89 13.01 13.42
CA GLY A 172 -24.53 11.67 13.86
C GLY A 172 -24.81 11.48 15.35
N GLU A 173 -24.66 10.24 15.84
CA GLU A 173 -24.83 9.90 17.27
C GLU A 173 -23.85 10.66 18.18
N ASN A 174 -22.64 11.00 17.70
CA ASN A 174 -21.60 11.64 18.53
C ASN A 174 -20.96 12.92 17.95
N THR A 175 -21.18 13.28 16.68
CA THR A 175 -20.66 14.54 16.08
C THR A 175 -21.55 15.04 14.93
N GLU A 176 -21.63 16.37 14.76
CA GLU A 176 -22.25 17.01 13.60
C GLU A 176 -21.21 17.10 12.47
N SER A 177 -21.49 16.49 11.31
CA SER A 177 -20.65 16.64 10.12
C SER A 177 -21.30 17.57 9.11
N SER A 178 -20.49 18.33 8.37
CA SER A 178 -20.93 19.15 7.25
C SER A 178 -20.42 18.59 5.93
N VAL A 179 -21.20 18.78 4.88
CA VAL A 179 -20.85 18.42 3.50
C VAL A 179 -21.17 19.61 2.62
N GLU A 180 -20.20 20.04 1.83
CA GLU A 180 -20.36 21.11 0.85
C GLU A 180 -20.31 20.51 -0.54
N PHE A 181 -21.25 20.90 -1.39
CA PHE A 181 -21.30 20.49 -2.78
C PHE A 181 -21.34 21.72 -3.68
N ASN A 182 -20.34 21.88 -4.54
CA ASN A 182 -20.28 22.92 -5.56
C ASN A 182 -20.87 22.40 -6.87
N SER A 183 -21.90 23.07 -7.38
CA SER A 183 -22.55 22.66 -8.62
C SER A 183 -21.81 23.03 -9.91
N GLN A 184 -20.80 23.90 -9.87
CA GLN A 184 -20.05 24.32 -11.06
C GLN A 184 -19.02 23.29 -11.49
N ASP A 185 -18.27 22.75 -10.55
CA ASP A 185 -17.18 21.79 -10.78
C ASP A 185 -17.51 20.37 -10.25
N SER A 186 -18.72 20.18 -9.70
CA SER A 186 -19.15 18.94 -9.05
C SER A 186 -18.23 18.50 -7.91
N THR A 187 -17.53 19.43 -7.28
CA THR A 187 -16.72 19.12 -6.10
C THR A 187 -17.61 18.95 -4.88
N ILE A 188 -17.23 17.95 -4.08
CA ILE A 188 -17.81 17.60 -2.81
C ILE A 188 -16.71 17.51 -1.76
N THR A 189 -16.91 18.19 -0.64
CA THR A 189 -16.02 18.16 0.52
C THR A 189 -16.82 17.82 1.76
N CYS A 190 -16.22 17.10 2.70
CA CYS A 190 -16.86 16.73 3.95
C CYS A 190 -15.94 17.03 5.13
N SER A 191 -16.49 17.56 6.23
CA SER A 191 -15.74 17.85 7.46
C SER A 191 -15.10 16.61 8.10
N CYS A 192 -15.57 15.40 7.78
CA CYS A 192 -14.92 14.17 8.26
C CYS A 192 -13.57 13.89 7.59
N LYS A 193 -13.27 14.56 6.46
CA LYS A 193 -12.00 14.50 5.74
C LYS A 193 -11.53 13.10 5.34
N LYS A 194 -12.46 12.16 5.17
CA LYS A 194 -12.14 10.78 4.79
C LYS A 194 -11.54 10.68 3.38
N PHE A 195 -11.97 11.53 2.45
CA PHE A 195 -11.38 11.54 1.11
C PHE A 195 -9.95 12.10 1.16
N GLU A 196 -9.72 13.18 1.89
CA GLU A 196 -8.41 13.80 2.04
C GLU A 196 -7.41 12.86 2.74
N SER A 197 -7.86 12.14 3.78
CA SER A 197 -7.00 11.22 4.54
C SER A 197 -6.86 9.83 3.91
N VAL A 198 -7.93 9.24 3.37
CA VAL A 198 -7.95 7.84 2.90
C VAL A 198 -8.04 7.75 1.37
N GLY A 199 -8.55 8.78 0.69
CA GLY A 199 -8.75 8.77 -0.76
C GLY A 199 -10.04 8.08 -1.21
N ILE A 200 -11.01 7.89 -0.33
CA ILE A 200 -12.33 7.33 -0.62
C ILE A 200 -13.41 8.25 -0.05
N LEU A 201 -14.48 8.46 -0.82
CA LEU A 201 -15.65 9.23 -0.39
C LEU A 201 -16.32 8.59 0.84
N CYS A 202 -16.60 9.39 1.86
CA CYS A 202 -17.33 8.95 3.04
C CYS A 202 -18.82 8.77 2.77
N ALA A 203 -19.50 8.06 3.67
CA ALA A 203 -20.95 7.92 3.70
C ALA A 203 -21.71 9.26 3.60
N HIS A 204 -21.20 10.34 4.24
CA HIS A 204 -21.84 11.66 4.18
C HIS A 204 -21.80 12.25 2.77
N ALA A 205 -20.64 12.20 2.11
CA ALA A 205 -20.48 12.68 0.74
C ALA A 205 -21.32 11.87 -0.24
N LEU A 206 -21.30 10.54 -0.11
CA LEU A 206 -22.12 9.63 -0.92
C LEU A 206 -23.62 9.89 -0.75
N LYS A 207 -24.07 10.19 0.47
CA LYS A 207 -25.47 10.57 0.72
C LYS A 207 -25.86 11.86 -0.03
N VAL A 208 -24.99 12.87 -0.04
CA VAL A 208 -25.21 14.11 -0.80
C VAL A 208 -25.25 13.84 -2.32
N LEU A 209 -24.36 13.00 -2.85
CA LEU A 209 -24.41 12.61 -4.26
C LEU A 209 -25.73 11.90 -4.60
N ASN A 210 -26.18 10.99 -3.74
CA ASN A 210 -27.43 10.25 -3.92
C ASN A 210 -28.66 11.17 -3.98
N ILE A 211 -28.82 12.12 -3.04
CA ILE A 211 -29.95 13.08 -3.07
C ILE A 211 -29.86 14.09 -4.23
N ARG A 212 -28.68 14.26 -4.82
CA ARG A 212 -28.45 15.08 -6.02
C ARG A 212 -28.63 14.28 -7.31
N ASN A 213 -29.03 13.00 -7.22
CA ASN A 213 -29.15 12.06 -8.33
C ASN A 213 -27.85 11.87 -9.11
N ILE A 214 -26.71 11.97 -8.43
CA ILE A 214 -25.38 11.70 -9.01
C ILE A 214 -25.01 10.27 -8.63
N PHE A 215 -25.13 9.37 -9.60
CA PHE A 215 -24.92 7.92 -9.42
C PHE A 215 -23.59 7.42 -9.98
N GLN A 216 -22.68 8.33 -10.29
CA GLN A 216 -21.33 8.02 -10.75
C GLN A 216 -20.31 8.80 -9.92
N ILE A 217 -19.22 8.13 -9.60
CA ILE A 217 -18.06 8.73 -8.95
C ILE A 217 -17.35 9.56 -10.02
N ALA A 218 -17.19 10.86 -9.75
CA ALA A 218 -16.46 11.74 -10.65
C ALA A 218 -14.95 11.40 -10.62
N PRO A 219 -14.22 11.52 -11.75
CA PRO A 219 -12.84 11.05 -11.85
C PRO A 219 -11.88 11.60 -10.80
N GLN A 220 -12.09 12.84 -10.33
CA GLN A 220 -11.29 13.47 -9.29
C GLN A 220 -11.37 12.76 -7.93
N TYR A 221 -12.37 11.91 -7.71
CA TYR A 221 -12.54 11.10 -6.51
C TYR A 221 -12.05 9.64 -6.67
N ILE A 222 -11.39 9.34 -7.79
CA ILE A 222 -10.80 8.03 -8.08
C ILE A 222 -9.28 8.19 -8.10
N LEU A 223 -8.62 7.85 -6.99
CA LEU A 223 -7.15 7.89 -6.93
C LEU A 223 -6.53 6.68 -7.62
N LYS A 224 -5.55 6.90 -8.51
CA LYS A 224 -4.82 5.85 -9.25
C LYS A 224 -4.32 4.71 -8.34
N ARG A 225 -3.79 5.06 -7.16
CA ARG A 225 -3.31 4.12 -6.13
C ARG A 225 -4.32 3.04 -5.76
N TRP A 226 -5.61 3.38 -5.76
CA TRP A 226 -6.70 2.48 -5.36
C TRP A 226 -7.28 1.67 -6.50
N THR A 227 -6.85 1.91 -7.73
CA THR A 227 -7.39 1.26 -8.91
C THR A 227 -6.73 -0.09 -9.17
N LYS A 228 -7.44 -1.00 -9.87
CA LYS A 228 -6.85 -2.26 -10.38
C LYS A 228 -5.65 -2.00 -11.31
N SER A 229 -5.61 -0.82 -11.91
CA SER A 229 -4.54 -0.31 -12.76
C SER A 229 -3.48 0.50 -12.00
N ALA A 230 -3.38 0.38 -10.67
CA ALA A 230 -2.40 1.15 -9.89
C ALA A 230 -0.94 0.97 -10.37
N LYS A 231 -0.62 -0.24 -10.85
CA LYS A 231 0.69 -0.60 -11.42
C LYS A 231 0.82 -0.30 -12.93
N ASN A 232 -0.23 0.18 -13.58
CA ASN A 232 -0.20 0.51 -15.00
C ASN A 232 0.39 1.93 -15.17
N GLY A 233 1.56 1.99 -15.81
CA GLY A 233 2.29 3.22 -16.09
C GLY A 233 3.75 3.15 -15.66
N VAL A 234 4.61 3.91 -16.32
CA VAL A 234 5.94 4.24 -15.81
C VAL A 234 5.71 5.08 -14.56
N VAL A 235 6.50 4.86 -13.50
CA VAL A 235 6.62 5.82 -12.40
C VAL A 235 7.22 7.09 -13.00
N GLU A 236 6.38 7.96 -13.55
CA GLU A 236 6.67 9.39 -13.60
C GLU A 236 6.53 9.86 -12.17
N GLY A 237 7.68 10.04 -11.50
CA GLY A 237 7.68 10.71 -10.22
C GLY A 237 7.28 12.16 -10.46
N ASP A 238 6.33 12.66 -9.67
CA ASP A 238 6.04 14.09 -9.51
C ASP A 238 7.24 14.81 -8.86
N TYR A 239 8.37 14.87 -9.55
CA TYR A 239 9.46 15.77 -9.22
C TYR A 239 9.58 16.74 -10.38
N ASN A 240 9.42 18.03 -10.08
CA ASN A 240 9.56 19.12 -11.03
C ASN A 240 10.79 18.89 -11.91
N ASP A 241 10.58 18.93 -13.22
CA ASP A 241 11.53 18.63 -14.30
C ASP A 241 12.65 19.70 -14.46
N GLU A 242 12.91 20.48 -13.41
CA GLU A 242 13.97 21.47 -13.40
C GLU A 242 15.06 21.00 -12.43
N GLU A 243 16.20 20.63 -13.02
CA GLU A 243 17.44 20.13 -12.41
C GLU A 243 17.51 18.61 -12.19
N ILE A 244 18.14 17.92 -13.14
CA ILE A 244 19.42 17.18 -12.97
C ILE A 244 19.62 16.32 -14.22
N ALA A 245 20.43 16.80 -15.16
CA ALA A 245 20.82 16.06 -16.37
C ALA A 245 21.70 14.82 -16.08
N ASP A 246 22.12 14.61 -14.83
CA ASP A 246 23.04 13.56 -14.40
C ASP A 246 22.35 12.33 -13.77
N ASN A 247 21.02 12.38 -13.56
CA ASN A 247 20.23 11.30 -12.95
C ASN A 247 19.57 10.35 -13.96
N SER A 248 19.79 10.57 -15.26
CA SER A 248 19.17 9.81 -16.36
C SER A 248 19.49 8.31 -16.27
N GLU A 249 20.74 7.94 -16.04
CA GLU A 249 21.14 6.53 -16.01
C GLU A 249 20.61 5.81 -14.76
N SER A 250 20.67 6.45 -13.59
CA SER A 250 20.14 5.90 -12.33
C SER A 250 18.61 5.74 -12.37
N LEU A 251 17.89 6.73 -12.90
CA LEU A 251 16.44 6.68 -13.10
C LEU A 251 16.05 5.61 -14.12
N CYS A 252 16.84 5.47 -15.19
CA CYS A 252 16.68 4.44 -16.21
C CYS A 252 16.86 3.04 -15.62
N ARG A 253 17.94 2.82 -14.83
CA ARG A 253 18.19 1.57 -14.11
C ARG A 253 17.07 1.22 -13.14
N SER A 254 16.59 2.17 -12.34
CA SER A 254 15.46 1.95 -11.43
C SER A 254 14.19 1.51 -12.17
N LYS A 255 13.84 2.21 -13.27
CA LYS A 255 12.69 1.86 -14.12
C LYS A 255 12.83 0.46 -14.74
N PHE A 256 14.01 0.10 -15.24
CA PHE A 256 14.27 -1.25 -15.79
C PHE A 256 14.20 -2.32 -14.71
N MET A 257 14.80 -2.08 -13.54
CA MET A 257 14.77 -3.02 -12.42
C MET A 257 13.34 -3.31 -11.96
N HIS A 258 12.48 -2.30 -11.86
CA HIS A 258 11.07 -2.50 -11.53
C HIS A 258 10.32 -3.34 -12.57
N LYS A 259 10.54 -3.08 -13.87
CA LYS A 259 9.94 -3.89 -14.95
C LYS A 259 10.43 -5.33 -14.92
N ALA A 260 11.74 -5.53 -14.78
CA ALA A 260 12.36 -6.84 -14.71
C ALA A 260 11.87 -7.62 -13.50
N LEU A 261 11.86 -7.01 -12.31
CA LEU A 261 11.37 -7.65 -11.09
C LEU A 261 9.90 -8.07 -11.22
N ASN A 262 9.02 -7.19 -11.71
CA ASN A 262 7.61 -7.53 -11.92
C ASN A 262 7.45 -8.70 -12.91
N PHE A 263 8.21 -8.69 -14.01
CA PHE A 263 8.23 -9.77 -14.99
C PHE A 263 8.73 -11.10 -14.41
N ILE A 264 9.82 -11.07 -13.64
CA ILE A 264 10.39 -12.25 -12.97
C ILE A 264 9.43 -12.79 -11.91
N THR A 265 8.90 -11.95 -11.04
CA THR A 265 7.96 -12.36 -9.98
C THR A 265 6.72 -13.02 -10.57
N LYS A 266 6.16 -12.47 -11.65
CA LYS A 266 5.02 -13.08 -12.35
C LYS A 266 5.38 -14.37 -13.09
N SER A 267 6.57 -14.46 -13.68
CA SER A 267 6.95 -15.60 -14.49
C SER A 267 7.36 -16.84 -13.69
N VAL A 268 7.93 -16.65 -12.49
CA VAL A 268 8.34 -17.74 -11.60
C VAL A 268 7.13 -18.47 -11.00
N ALA A 269 5.98 -17.80 -10.92
CA ALA A 269 4.75 -18.29 -10.30
C ALA A 269 4.14 -19.53 -10.99
N VAL A 270 4.31 -19.67 -12.31
CA VAL A 270 3.74 -20.79 -13.08
C VAL A 270 4.81 -21.44 -13.97
N LYS A 271 4.88 -22.78 -13.98
CA LYS A 271 5.90 -23.51 -14.75
C LYS A 271 5.88 -23.19 -16.26
N LYS A 272 4.69 -22.92 -16.82
CA LYS A 272 4.53 -22.52 -18.22
C LYS A 272 5.03 -21.09 -18.47
N THR A 273 4.81 -20.14 -17.55
CA THR A 273 5.27 -18.75 -17.69
C THR A 273 6.78 -18.63 -17.53
N ARG A 274 7.42 -19.53 -16.77
CA ARG A 274 8.88 -19.57 -16.63
C ARG A 274 9.59 -19.79 -17.98
N LYS A 275 9.15 -20.78 -18.75
CA LYS A 275 9.69 -21.05 -20.11
C LYS A 275 9.47 -19.90 -21.08
N ILE A 276 8.40 -19.13 -20.89
CA ILE A 276 8.15 -17.92 -21.69
C ILE A 276 9.17 -16.85 -21.28
N ALA A 277 9.35 -16.64 -19.97
CA ALA A 277 10.27 -15.64 -19.48
C ALA A 277 11.74 -15.91 -19.81
N GLU A 278 12.22 -17.14 -19.64
CA GLU A 278 13.58 -17.54 -20.03
C GLU A 278 13.85 -17.17 -21.49
N ARG A 279 12.97 -17.59 -22.41
CA ARG A 279 13.09 -17.28 -23.84
C ARG A 279 13.14 -15.78 -24.15
N TYR A 280 12.26 -14.99 -23.53
CA TYR A 280 12.23 -13.55 -23.78
C TYR A 280 13.45 -12.83 -23.18
N LEU A 281 13.94 -13.28 -22.03
CA LEU A 281 15.15 -12.72 -21.42
C LEU A 281 16.40 -13.05 -22.25
N ASP A 282 16.53 -14.29 -22.72
CA ASP A 282 17.64 -14.70 -23.57
C ASP A 282 17.63 -13.93 -24.89
N ASN A 283 16.46 -13.80 -25.54
CA ASN A 283 16.32 -13.02 -26.76
C ASN A 283 16.67 -11.53 -26.54
N ALA A 284 16.13 -10.91 -25.48
CA ALA A 284 16.42 -9.51 -25.18
C ALA A 284 17.90 -9.26 -24.88
N LEU A 285 18.54 -10.19 -24.16
CA LEU A 285 19.98 -10.09 -23.87
C LEU A 285 20.81 -10.22 -25.15
N ASN A 286 20.44 -11.12 -26.06
CA ASN A 286 21.11 -11.27 -27.35
C ASN A 286 20.97 -10.01 -28.21
N GLU A 287 19.76 -9.44 -28.32
CA GLU A 287 19.52 -8.20 -29.05
C GLU A 287 20.36 -7.03 -28.51
N VAL A 288 20.44 -6.88 -27.18
CA VAL A 288 21.28 -5.86 -26.53
C VAL A 288 22.76 -6.10 -26.83
N ASN A 289 23.22 -7.34 -26.73
CA ASN A 289 24.61 -7.69 -27.00
C ASN A 289 24.99 -7.44 -28.47
N ASP A 290 24.07 -7.70 -29.41
CA ASP A 290 24.30 -7.46 -30.83
C ASP A 290 24.41 -5.96 -31.14
N GLU A 291 23.58 -5.11 -30.52
CA GLU A 291 23.71 -3.65 -30.63
C GLU A 291 25.00 -3.11 -29.98
N LEU A 292 25.41 -3.65 -28.83
CA LEU A 292 26.67 -3.28 -28.19
C LEU A 292 27.89 -3.67 -29.06
N LYS A 293 27.83 -4.80 -29.76
CA LYS A 293 28.87 -5.22 -30.71
C LYS A 293 28.94 -4.28 -31.92
N LYS A 294 27.80 -3.89 -32.51
CA LYS A 294 27.73 -2.91 -33.61
C LYS A 294 28.34 -1.56 -33.22
N GLY A 295 28.10 -1.11 -31.98
CA GLY A 295 28.70 0.11 -31.44
C GLY A 295 30.23 0.03 -31.28
N ASN A 296 30.77 -1.15 -30.96
CA ASN A 296 32.22 -1.37 -30.85
C ASN A 296 32.91 -1.51 -32.22
N GLU A 297 32.25 -2.08 -33.23
CA GLU A 297 32.75 -2.12 -34.62
C GLU A 297 32.85 -0.72 -35.24
N HIS A 298 31.93 0.19 -34.89
CA HIS A 298 31.96 1.61 -35.29
C HIS A 298 33.03 2.45 -34.55
N ARG A 299 33.50 2.03 -33.37
CA ARG A 299 34.64 2.65 -32.67
C ARG A 299 35.97 2.18 -33.24
N ASN A 300 36.13 0.87 -33.47
CA ASN A 300 37.35 0.29 -34.03
C ASN A 300 37.66 0.75 -35.47
N THR A 301 36.68 1.25 -36.22
CA THR A 301 36.88 1.84 -37.55
C THR A 301 37.28 3.32 -37.51
N LYS A 302 37.01 4.04 -36.42
CA LYS A 302 37.45 5.44 -36.23
C LYS A 302 38.83 5.55 -35.57
N ASP A 303 39.21 4.55 -34.77
CA ASP A 303 40.52 4.53 -34.10
C ASP A 303 41.66 3.98 -35.01
N ALA A 304 41.34 3.51 -36.22
CA ALA A 304 42.34 3.03 -37.19
C ALA A 304 43.07 4.15 -37.97
N GLU A 305 42.65 5.41 -37.86
CA GLU A 305 43.30 6.55 -38.54
C GLU A 305 44.15 7.46 -37.63
N VAL A 306 44.39 7.12 -36.35
CA VAL A 306 45.34 7.87 -35.51
C VAL A 306 46.18 6.91 -34.67
N ASN A 307 47.36 6.53 -35.18
CA ASN A 307 48.41 5.96 -34.35
C ASN A 307 49.33 7.05 -33.81
N HIS A 308 49.37 7.17 -32.49
CA HIS A 308 50.52 7.18 -31.57
C HIS A 308 50.38 8.24 -30.47
N GLU A 309 50.02 7.79 -29.25
CA GLU A 309 50.81 8.02 -28.04
C GLU A 309 50.26 7.17 -26.90
N GLY A 310 51.16 6.48 -26.20
CA GLY A 310 50.83 5.41 -25.28
C GLY A 310 50.19 5.91 -23.98
N VAL A 311 49.13 5.22 -23.55
CA VAL A 311 48.71 5.20 -22.15
C VAL A 311 48.48 3.76 -21.73
N LYS A 312 49.14 3.41 -20.62
CA LYS A 312 49.23 2.06 -20.06
C LYS A 312 47.86 1.59 -19.55
N ASN A 313 47.53 0.36 -19.95
CA ASN A 313 46.54 -0.51 -19.31
C ASN A 313 46.87 -0.73 -17.83
N THR A 314 45.91 -0.46 -16.93
CA THR A 314 45.75 -1.21 -15.67
C THR A 314 44.30 -1.12 -15.17
N SER A 315 43.55 -2.23 -15.22
CA SER A 315 42.93 -2.81 -14.03
C SER A 315 42.33 -4.17 -14.38
N SER A 316 43.14 -5.20 -14.14
CA SER A 316 42.65 -6.55 -13.89
C SER A 316 41.75 -6.52 -12.65
N VAL A 317 40.49 -6.94 -12.78
CA VAL A 317 39.71 -7.43 -11.66
C VAL A 317 39.35 -8.87 -11.99
N ALA A 318 39.92 -9.78 -11.20
CA ALA A 318 39.73 -11.21 -11.33
C ALA A 318 38.25 -11.59 -11.22
N CYS A 319 37.73 -12.27 -12.25
CA CYS A 319 36.46 -12.96 -12.20
C CYS A 319 36.62 -14.17 -11.28
N VAL A 320 36.08 -14.11 -10.06
CA VAL A 320 35.93 -15.29 -9.22
C VAL A 320 34.69 -16.01 -9.69
N ASP A 321 34.87 -17.27 -10.09
CA ASP A 321 33.86 -18.12 -10.71
C ASP A 321 32.68 -18.38 -9.75
N TRP A 322 31.58 -17.66 -9.95
CA TRP A 322 30.34 -17.76 -9.16
C TRP A 322 29.44 -18.94 -9.60
N GLN A 323 29.72 -19.58 -10.75
CA GLN A 323 28.82 -20.58 -11.32
C GLN A 323 28.87 -21.92 -10.58
N GLU A 324 30.05 -22.37 -10.13
CA GLU A 324 30.17 -23.67 -9.42
C GLU A 324 29.51 -23.70 -8.04
N LYS A 325 29.38 -22.54 -7.37
CA LYS A 325 28.83 -22.47 -6.01
C LYS A 325 27.29 -22.52 -6.00
N VAL A 326 26.66 -21.93 -7.03
CA VAL A 326 25.20 -21.92 -7.18
C VAL A 326 24.65 -23.29 -7.59
N GLU A 327 25.37 -24.04 -8.44
CA GLU A 327 24.93 -25.40 -8.81
C GLU A 327 24.99 -26.37 -7.63
N LYS A 328 26.03 -26.30 -6.77
CA LYS A 328 26.12 -27.17 -5.58
C LYS A 328 24.99 -26.92 -4.57
N ASP A 329 24.58 -25.67 -4.36
CA ASP A 329 23.51 -25.33 -3.41
C ASP A 329 22.10 -25.68 -3.93
N LEU A 330 21.92 -25.75 -5.25
CA LEU A 330 20.67 -26.18 -5.89
C LEU A 330 20.45 -27.70 -5.82
N TYR A 331 21.51 -28.51 -5.91
CA TYR A 331 21.40 -29.98 -5.81
C TYR A 331 21.19 -30.47 -4.37
N LEU A 332 21.76 -29.79 -3.35
CA LEU A 332 21.53 -30.16 -1.94
C LEU A 332 20.09 -29.87 -1.49
N ASN A 333 19.49 -28.75 -1.91
CA ASN A 333 18.13 -28.36 -1.50
C ASN A 333 16.99 -29.20 -2.11
N GLN A 334 17.23 -29.91 -3.22
CA GLN A 334 16.24 -30.83 -3.81
C GLN A 334 16.13 -32.16 -3.03
N GLY A 335 17.20 -32.57 -2.32
CA GLY A 335 17.20 -33.77 -1.47
C GLY A 335 16.41 -33.57 -0.16
N GLU A 336 16.45 -32.36 0.41
CA GLU A 336 15.78 -32.05 1.68
C GLU A 336 14.28 -31.77 1.52
N THR A 337 13.89 -31.12 0.42
CA THR A 337 12.47 -30.90 0.07
C THR A 337 11.73 -32.21 -0.21
N SER A 338 12.43 -33.22 -0.74
CA SER A 338 11.88 -34.57 -0.99
C SER A 338 11.65 -35.37 0.31
N LYS A 339 12.55 -35.26 1.30
CA LYS A 339 12.40 -35.87 2.63
C LYS A 339 11.27 -35.21 3.44
N GLY A 340 11.22 -33.88 3.46
CA GLY A 340 10.16 -33.14 4.17
C GLY A 340 8.76 -33.39 3.61
N THR A 341 8.65 -33.57 2.29
CA THR A 341 7.37 -33.91 1.64
C THR A 341 6.91 -35.33 1.98
N MET A 342 7.84 -36.30 2.07
CA MET A 342 7.53 -37.68 2.47
C MET A 342 7.11 -37.79 3.95
N GLU A 343 7.82 -37.10 4.85
CA GLU A 343 7.47 -37.05 6.28
C GLU A 343 6.12 -36.38 6.53
N PHE A 344 5.81 -35.30 5.80
CA PHE A 344 4.52 -34.63 5.86
C PHE A 344 3.36 -35.54 5.38
N GLN A 345 3.57 -36.35 4.35
CA GLN A 345 2.56 -37.31 3.89
C GLN A 345 2.37 -38.48 4.86
N ILE A 346 3.43 -38.97 5.51
CA ILE A 346 3.34 -40.02 6.55
C ILE A 346 2.59 -39.49 7.79
N GLN A 347 2.85 -38.25 8.22
CA GLN A 347 2.11 -37.60 9.30
C GLN A 347 0.64 -37.34 8.96
N LYS A 348 0.34 -36.95 7.71
CA LYS A 348 -1.04 -36.76 7.24
C LYS A 348 -1.81 -38.09 7.19
N LYS A 349 -1.17 -39.19 6.79
CA LYS A 349 -1.79 -40.52 6.77
C LYS A 349 -2.11 -41.04 8.18
N ARG A 350 -1.17 -40.88 9.14
CA ARG A 350 -1.41 -41.20 10.56
C ARG A 350 -2.52 -40.36 11.19
N LYS A 351 -2.61 -39.07 10.85
CA LYS A 351 -3.71 -38.20 11.34
C LYS A 351 -5.07 -38.59 10.77
N ASN A 352 -5.14 -39.06 9.52
CA ASN A 352 -6.39 -39.51 8.91
C ASN A 352 -6.87 -40.86 9.46
N GLU A 353 -5.96 -41.81 9.71
CA GLU A 353 -6.30 -43.10 10.35
C GLU A 353 -6.81 -42.93 11.78
N VAL A 354 -6.28 -41.94 12.52
CA VAL A 354 -6.79 -41.58 13.85
C VAL A 354 -8.16 -40.90 13.75
N ARG A 355 -8.41 -40.10 12.70
CA ARG A 355 -9.69 -39.41 12.50
C ARG A 355 -10.83 -40.37 12.11
N GLU A 356 -10.55 -41.40 11.32
CA GLU A 356 -11.52 -42.44 10.95
C GLU A 356 -11.87 -43.37 12.12
N LYS A 357 -10.94 -43.56 13.09
CA LYS A 357 -11.24 -44.30 14.33
C LYS A 357 -12.08 -43.52 15.34
N ILE A 358 -12.03 -42.18 15.28
CA ILE A 358 -12.76 -41.30 16.22
C ILE A 358 -14.18 -40.99 15.71
N ASN A 359 -14.41 -40.96 14.40
CA ASN A 359 -15.74 -40.75 13.80
C ASN A 359 -16.01 -41.77 12.68
N PRO A 360 -16.57 -42.96 12.98
CA PRO A 360 -17.06 -43.84 11.94
C PRO A 360 -18.28 -43.20 11.25
N PRO A 361 -18.41 -43.29 9.92
CA PRO A 361 -19.54 -42.71 9.20
C PRO A 361 -20.86 -43.40 9.60
N SER A 362 -21.87 -42.59 9.93
CA SER A 362 -23.22 -43.04 10.26
C SER A 362 -23.90 -43.65 9.02
N SER A 363 -24.19 -44.94 9.07
CA SER A 363 -25.02 -45.64 8.08
C SER A 363 -26.45 -45.11 8.11
N SER A 364 -26.93 -44.56 7.00
CA SER A 364 -28.32 -44.25 6.76
C SER A 364 -29.12 -45.55 6.58
N MET A 365 -29.95 -45.91 7.57
CA MET A 365 -31.00 -46.92 7.38
C MET A 365 -32.26 -46.24 6.84
N SER A 366 -32.61 -46.65 5.62
CA SER A 366 -33.88 -46.36 4.94
C SER A 366 -35.06 -47.08 5.60
N LEU A 367 -36.19 -46.38 5.58
CA LEU A 367 -37.55 -46.80 5.94
C LEU A 367 -37.97 -48.14 5.30
N PRO A 368 -38.94 -48.82 5.91
CA PRO A 368 -40.11 -49.29 5.20
C PRO A 368 -41.28 -48.29 5.30
#